data_AF-A0A0L8I9N3-F1
#
_entry.id   AF-A0A0L8I9N3-F1
#
_cell.length_a   1.000
_cell.length_b   1.000
_cell.length_c   1.000
_cell.angle_alpha   90.00
_cell.angle_beta   90.00
_cell.angle_gamma   90.00
#
_symmetry.space_group_name_H-M   'P 1'
#
loop_
_entity.id
_entity.type
_entity.pdbx_description
1 polymer ?
#
loop_
_entity_poly.entity_id
_entity_poly.type
_entity_poly.pdbx_seq_one_letter_code
_entity_poly.pdbx_strand_id
1 'polypeptide(L)'
;MIAEKILGEAGGIMILTMGSMALMSTGSGEVMAVSSIIVYDIYQTYIKPFRRNLKRNQCVLCGKTKVKMETNGDLCDQNGSGSGGGGSSTTARNDNLTCKCLTVSACPRCKDDLEARNARAKKEPIRFRYQCPTHGSYREYQDDLIAFKNWCIVWVTISIIPLGLMVFMSGINLNWIFYVGAILTIPYFPPVLLSILWVKATGKGLITGSMMGLLCGTIVTLGVASTYPGGLGNFLINTVQDNVLLAGTITSFAVSLIFCVVTSLLTHQIVSKEAKEAEWQKLFNIDNPLNPWEQNYREELAGMEYNERPTSQQMNQAFRSAKLIAYIGGTSCIFIFAVVIPGIMASFSVMNETQFKIWVSFTQMWVLVMAVIVIFLPPFEEVSRIMRQYKLNKSISMKENFIEMKDNYYPLDDQGAAKV
;
A
#
# COMPACT_ATOMS: atom_id res chain seq x y z
N MET A 1 39.43 0.88 -12.02
CA MET A 1 40.48 1.42 -12.91
C MET A 1 40.54 2.94 -13.00
N ILE A 2 39.45 3.69 -13.25
CA ILE A 2 39.52 5.18 -13.23
C ILE A 2 39.58 5.74 -11.80
N ALA A 3 38.74 5.22 -10.91
CA ALA A 3 38.68 5.59 -9.48
C ALA A 3 40.02 5.47 -8.75
N GLU A 4 40.67 4.31 -8.87
CA GLU A 4 41.97 4.01 -8.26
C GLU A 4 43.09 4.92 -8.78
N LYS A 5 43.00 5.32 -10.05
CA LYS A 5 43.97 6.19 -10.70
C LYS A 5 43.83 7.67 -10.29
N ILE A 6 42.65 8.07 -9.82
CA ILE A 6 42.35 9.45 -9.37
C ILE A 6 42.45 9.58 -7.85
N LEU A 7 42.02 8.57 -7.09
CA LEU A 7 41.84 8.62 -5.63
C LEU A 7 42.79 7.67 -4.87
N GLY A 8 43.66 6.95 -5.57
CA GLY A 8 44.54 5.92 -4.99
C GLY A 8 43.81 4.63 -4.63
N GLU A 9 44.54 3.71 -4.02
CA GLU A 9 44.05 2.38 -3.62
C GLU A 9 42.86 2.47 -2.65
N ALA A 10 42.92 3.39 -1.69
CA ALA A 10 41.82 3.66 -0.75
C ALA A 10 40.54 4.12 -1.45
N GLY A 11 40.64 4.94 -2.50
CA GLY A 11 39.48 5.37 -3.29
C GLY A 11 38.85 4.25 -4.11
N GLY A 12 39.66 3.31 -4.59
CA GLY A 12 39.17 2.08 -5.23
C GLY A 12 38.31 1.24 -4.28
N ILE A 13 38.78 1.03 -3.05
CA ILE A 13 38.04 0.30 -2.01
C ILE A 13 36.74 1.02 -1.65
N MET A 14 36.77 2.35 -1.46
CA MET A 14 35.56 3.12 -1.16
C MET A 14 34.50 3.00 -2.26
N ILE A 15 34.87 3.11 -3.53
CA ILE A 15 33.90 2.99 -4.63
C ILE A 15 33.35 1.57 -4.75
N LEU A 16 34.17 0.54 -4.53
CA LEU A 16 33.70 -0.84 -4.49
C LEU A 16 32.69 -1.05 -3.36
N THR A 17 33.01 -0.61 -2.14
CA THR A 17 32.10 -0.74 -1.00
C THR A 17 30.78 0.01 -1.22
N MET A 18 30.84 1.25 -1.73
CA MET A 18 29.66 2.03 -2.07
C MET A 18 28.80 1.32 -3.13
N GLY A 19 29.43 0.80 -4.19
CA GLY A 19 28.74 0.03 -5.23
C GLY A 19 28.10 -1.24 -4.68
N SER A 20 28.81 -2.00 -3.84
CA SER A 20 28.27 -3.20 -3.19
C SER A 20 27.10 -2.90 -2.27
N MET A 21 27.18 -1.84 -1.46
CA MET A 21 26.08 -1.41 -0.59
C MET A 21 24.85 -1.00 -1.39
N ALA A 22 25.03 -0.22 -2.47
CA ALA A 22 23.94 0.19 -3.34
C ALA A 22 23.24 -1.02 -3.98
N LEU A 23 24.00 -1.97 -4.53
CA LEU A 23 23.47 -3.18 -5.14
C LEU A 23 22.76 -4.09 -4.12
N MET A 24 23.36 -4.30 -2.94
CA MET A 24 22.74 -5.09 -1.87
C MET A 24 21.44 -4.45 -1.36
N SER A 25 21.40 -3.13 -1.22
CA SER A 25 20.21 -2.40 -0.80
C SER A 25 19.06 -2.61 -1.80
N THR A 26 19.29 -2.33 -3.08
CA THR A 26 18.26 -2.52 -4.13
C THR A 26 17.83 -3.98 -4.24
N GLY A 27 18.78 -4.92 -4.28
CA GLY A 27 18.49 -6.34 -4.37
C GLY A 27 17.68 -6.87 -3.19
N SER A 28 17.97 -6.42 -1.96
CA SER A 28 17.19 -6.79 -0.79
C SER A 28 15.74 -6.28 -0.85
N GLY A 29 15.54 -5.04 -1.35
CA GLY A 29 14.22 -4.46 -1.52
C GLY A 29 13.36 -5.22 -2.52
N GLU A 30 13.93 -5.60 -3.66
CA GLU A 30 13.25 -6.40 -4.69
C GLU A 30 12.87 -7.80 -4.19
N VAL A 31 13.79 -8.50 -3.52
CA VAL A 31 13.52 -9.81 -2.93
C VAL A 31 12.40 -9.72 -1.88
N MET A 32 12.42 -8.70 -1.03
CA MET A 32 11.35 -8.48 -0.05
C MET A 32 10.00 -8.19 -0.72
N ALA A 33 9.98 -7.42 -1.80
CA ALA A 33 8.78 -7.11 -2.56
C ALA A 33 8.17 -8.38 -3.18
N VAL A 34 8.96 -9.16 -3.91
CA VAL A 34 8.50 -10.42 -4.54
C VAL A 34 7.99 -11.41 -3.48
N SER A 35 8.73 -11.54 -2.37
CA SER A 35 8.33 -12.45 -1.28
C SER A 35 7.02 -12.02 -0.62
N SER A 36 6.77 -10.71 -0.49
CA SER A 36 5.54 -10.18 0.09
C SER A 36 4.34 -10.41 -0.82
N ILE A 37 4.50 -10.29 -2.15
CA ILE A 37 3.45 -10.63 -3.13
C ILE A 37 3.09 -12.12 -3.01
N ILE A 38 4.09 -13.01 -2.96
CA ILE A 38 3.85 -14.45 -2.83
C ILE A 38 3.10 -14.77 -1.53
N VAL A 39 3.43 -14.12 -0.43
CA VAL A 39 2.85 -14.44 0.88
C VAL A 39 1.48 -13.80 1.07
N TYR A 40 1.35 -12.50 0.85
CA TYR A 40 0.14 -11.76 1.17
C TYR A 40 -0.89 -11.81 0.04
N ASP A 41 -0.45 -11.74 -1.22
CA ASP A 41 -1.37 -11.68 -2.36
C ASP A 41 -1.75 -13.08 -2.84
N ILE A 42 -0.81 -14.04 -2.81
CA ILE A 42 -1.07 -15.42 -3.26
C ILE A 42 -1.43 -16.34 -2.08
N TYR A 43 -0.51 -16.52 -1.12
CA TYR A 43 -0.66 -17.54 -0.09
C TYR A 43 -1.79 -17.22 0.90
N GLN A 44 -1.82 -16.02 1.45
CA GLN A 44 -2.88 -15.58 2.38
C GLN A 44 -4.24 -15.46 1.70
N THR A 45 -4.30 -15.06 0.43
CA THR A 45 -5.59 -14.84 -0.25
C THR A 45 -6.18 -16.14 -0.80
N TYR A 46 -5.37 -16.99 -1.43
CA TYR A 46 -5.87 -18.13 -2.21
C TYR A 46 -5.53 -19.50 -1.59
N ILE A 47 -4.36 -19.66 -0.97
CA ILE A 47 -3.89 -21.00 -0.51
C ILE A 47 -4.41 -21.31 0.89
N LYS A 48 -4.12 -20.44 1.86
CA LYS A 48 -4.47 -20.62 3.27
C LYS A 48 -5.08 -19.34 3.86
N PRO A 49 -6.22 -18.85 3.34
CA PRO A 49 -6.90 -17.72 3.98
C PRO A 49 -7.40 -18.10 5.38
N PHE A 50 -7.33 -17.15 6.31
CA PHE A 50 -7.84 -17.34 7.67
C PHE A 50 -9.31 -17.80 7.69
N ARG A 51 -10.13 -17.27 6.76
CA ARG A 51 -11.49 -17.74 6.47
C ARG A 51 -11.74 -17.74 4.96
N ARG A 52 -12.03 -18.91 4.38
CA ARG A 52 -12.18 -19.10 2.92
C ARG A 52 -13.35 -18.34 2.28
N ASN A 53 -14.48 -18.21 2.98
CA ASN A 53 -15.74 -17.68 2.42
C ASN A 53 -16.26 -16.46 3.19
N LEU A 54 -15.37 -15.52 3.53
CA LEU A 54 -15.76 -14.32 4.26
C LEU A 54 -16.43 -13.30 3.33
N LYS A 55 -17.69 -12.97 3.59
CA LYS A 55 -18.39 -11.87 2.89
C LYS A 55 -17.88 -10.52 3.41
N ARG A 56 -17.93 -9.45 2.58
CA ARG A 56 -17.46 -8.10 2.94
C ARG A 56 -18.05 -7.54 4.25
N ASN A 57 -19.29 -7.93 4.58
CA ASN A 57 -19.97 -7.47 5.81
C ASN A 57 -19.72 -8.36 7.02
N GLN A 58 -18.86 -9.38 6.92
CA GLN A 58 -18.55 -10.29 8.02
C GLN A 58 -17.22 -9.91 8.70
N CYS A 59 -17.13 -10.15 10.00
CA CYS A 59 -15.92 -9.92 10.76
C CYS A 59 -14.89 -11.03 10.48
N VAL A 60 -13.63 -10.64 10.21
CA VAL A 60 -12.52 -11.58 9.95
C VAL A 60 -12.32 -12.52 11.15
N LEU A 61 -12.45 -12.02 12.38
CA LEU A 61 -12.21 -12.77 13.60
C LEU A 61 -13.30 -13.81 13.87
N CYS A 62 -14.57 -13.39 14.00
CA CYS A 62 -15.66 -14.27 14.41
C CYS A 62 -16.55 -14.80 13.27
N GLY A 63 -16.44 -14.25 12.06
CA GLY A 63 -17.27 -14.63 10.90
C GLY A 63 -18.72 -14.12 10.95
N LYS A 64 -19.13 -13.47 12.04
CA LYS A 64 -20.48 -12.88 12.19
C LYS A 64 -20.62 -11.58 11.42
N THR A 65 -21.86 -11.19 11.10
CA THR A 65 -22.14 -9.96 10.37
C THR A 65 -21.81 -8.75 11.24
N LYS A 66 -21.04 -7.80 10.72
CA LYS A 66 -20.82 -6.51 11.37
C LYS A 66 -22.15 -5.78 11.41
N VAL A 67 -22.55 -5.28 12.57
CA VAL A 67 -23.73 -4.40 12.67
C VAL A 67 -23.43 -3.18 11.80
N LYS A 68 -24.20 -2.99 10.71
CA LYS A 68 -24.39 -1.64 10.20
C LYS A 68 -25.20 -0.95 11.28
N MET A 69 -24.61 -0.01 12.01
CA MET A 69 -25.44 1.00 12.66
C MET A 69 -26.07 1.75 11.51
N GLU A 70 -27.32 1.39 11.19
CA GLU A 70 -28.14 2.17 10.27
C GLU A 70 -28.24 3.56 10.87
N THR A 71 -27.87 4.54 10.05
CA THR A 71 -28.10 5.95 10.28
C THR A 71 -29.49 6.16 10.88
N ASN A 72 -29.53 6.75 12.07
CA ASN A 72 -30.75 7.36 12.61
C ASN A 72 -31.25 8.38 11.58
N GLY A 73 -32.35 8.04 10.92
CA GLY A 73 -32.96 8.84 9.88
C GLY A 73 -33.96 7.99 9.12
N ASP A 74 -35.02 7.58 9.82
CA ASP A 74 -36.39 7.41 9.31
C ASP A 74 -37.27 6.93 10.47
N LEU A 75 -37.65 7.89 11.32
CA LEU A 75 -38.97 7.82 11.94
C LEU A 75 -39.99 8.08 10.83
N CYS A 76 -41.03 7.23 10.82
CA CYS A 76 -42.23 7.26 9.97
C CYS A 76 -42.15 6.37 8.70
N ASP A 77 -42.67 5.15 8.82
CA ASP A 77 -43.95 4.85 8.19
C ASP A 77 -44.60 3.61 8.85
N GLN A 78 -45.55 3.89 9.74
CA GLN A 78 -46.64 2.96 10.03
C GLN A 78 -47.77 3.29 9.05
N ASN A 79 -48.12 2.37 8.14
CA ASN A 79 -49.50 1.88 8.00
C ASN A 79 -49.72 0.93 6.79
N GLY A 80 -50.35 -0.20 7.09
CA GLY A 80 -51.17 -1.03 6.20
C GLY A 80 -50.42 -2.13 5.43
N SER A 81 -50.79 -3.40 5.45
CA SER A 81 -51.97 -4.09 6.00
C SER A 81 -51.76 -5.62 5.88
N GLY A 82 -52.31 -6.41 6.80
CA GLY A 82 -52.77 -7.78 6.49
C GLY A 82 -52.07 -8.99 7.13
N SER A 83 -52.52 -9.31 8.36
CA SER A 83 -52.91 -10.66 8.83
C SER A 83 -51.88 -11.64 9.43
N GLY A 84 -52.07 -11.91 10.73
CA GLY A 84 -52.11 -13.29 11.24
C GLY A 84 -51.06 -13.71 12.29
N GLY A 85 -51.50 -13.84 13.56
CA GLY A 85 -50.98 -14.85 14.48
C GLY A 85 -50.08 -14.33 15.61
N GLY A 86 -50.53 -14.51 16.85
CA GLY A 86 -49.84 -14.03 18.05
C GLY A 86 -48.66 -14.89 18.51
N GLY A 87 -48.03 -14.43 19.59
CA GLY A 87 -47.03 -15.21 20.32
C GLY A 87 -45.75 -14.43 20.59
N SER A 88 -45.50 -14.21 21.87
CA SER A 88 -44.26 -13.75 22.49
C SER A 88 -42.95 -14.26 21.84
N SER A 89 -41.87 -13.48 21.99
CA SER A 89 -40.44 -13.86 21.89
C SER A 89 -39.71 -13.75 20.53
N THR A 90 -39.39 -12.53 20.06
CA THR A 90 -38.53 -12.35 18.87
C THR A 90 -37.28 -11.47 19.03
N THR A 91 -37.04 -10.81 20.17
CA THR A 91 -35.82 -10.01 20.36
C THR A 91 -34.55 -10.84 20.62
N ALA A 92 -34.68 -12.12 21.03
CA ALA A 92 -33.54 -12.97 21.40
C ALA A 92 -32.86 -13.71 20.23
N ARG A 93 -33.42 -13.68 19.01
CA ARG A 93 -32.93 -14.52 17.90
C ARG A 93 -31.88 -13.82 17.00
N ASN A 94 -31.83 -12.48 16.98
CA ASN A 94 -30.90 -11.70 16.15
C ASN A 94 -29.52 -11.46 16.79
N ASP A 95 -29.40 -11.59 18.11
CA ASP A 95 -28.16 -11.34 18.87
C ASP A 95 -27.02 -12.31 18.55
N ASN A 96 -27.35 -13.48 17.99
CA ASN A 96 -26.37 -14.49 17.62
C ASN A 96 -25.69 -14.24 16.27
N LEU A 97 -26.27 -13.41 15.40
CA LEU A 97 -25.75 -13.15 14.05
C LEU A 97 -24.87 -11.90 13.95
N THR A 98 -24.85 -11.04 14.98
CA THR A 98 -24.10 -9.79 14.99
C THR A 98 -22.72 -9.95 15.65
N CYS A 99 -21.73 -9.26 15.11
CA CYS A 99 -20.36 -9.28 15.62
C CYS A 99 -20.24 -8.40 16.88
N LYS A 100 -19.78 -9.00 17.99
CA LYS A 100 -19.47 -8.32 19.26
C LYS A 100 -17.97 -8.37 19.61
N CYS A 101 -17.08 -8.50 18.62
CA CYS A 101 -15.63 -8.51 18.87
C CYS A 101 -15.17 -7.13 19.34
N LEU A 102 -14.48 -7.07 20.47
CA LEU A 102 -13.81 -5.85 20.93
C LEU A 102 -12.60 -5.55 20.04
N THR A 103 -12.21 -4.28 19.97
CA THR A 103 -10.92 -3.90 19.38
C THR A 103 -9.77 -4.45 20.23
N VAL A 104 -8.61 -4.67 19.61
CA VAL A 104 -7.42 -5.16 20.32
C VAL A 104 -6.97 -4.22 21.44
N SER A 105 -7.13 -2.90 21.26
CA SER A 105 -6.83 -1.89 22.29
C SER A 105 -7.71 -2.00 23.53
N ALA A 106 -8.96 -2.41 23.37
CA ALA A 106 -9.92 -2.59 24.44
C ALA A 106 -9.95 -4.02 25.00
N CYS A 107 -9.06 -4.91 24.53
CA CYS A 107 -9.03 -6.32 24.94
C CYS A 107 -7.94 -6.56 25.99
N PRO A 108 -8.28 -6.70 27.30
CA PRO A 108 -7.27 -6.87 28.36
C PRO A 108 -6.44 -8.13 28.16
N ARG A 109 -7.07 -9.26 27.78
CA ARG A 109 -6.35 -10.51 27.51
C ARG A 109 -5.32 -10.41 26.39
N CYS A 110 -5.54 -9.53 25.41
CA CYS A 110 -4.53 -9.30 24.37
C CYS A 110 -3.30 -8.57 24.89
N LYS A 111 -3.48 -7.68 25.87
CA LYS A 111 -2.38 -6.98 26.53
C LYS A 111 -1.55 -7.98 27.34
N ASP A 112 -2.21 -8.80 28.15
CA ASP A 112 -1.57 -9.83 28.97
C ASP A 112 -0.79 -10.83 28.10
N ASP A 113 -1.40 -11.30 27.00
CA ASP A 113 -0.74 -12.19 26.04
C ASP A 113 0.52 -11.55 25.42
N LEU A 114 0.49 -10.25 25.12
CA LEU A 114 1.62 -9.55 24.51
C LEU A 114 2.76 -9.35 25.51
N GLU A 115 2.43 -9.00 26.76
CA GLU A 115 3.40 -8.91 27.85
C GLU A 115 4.05 -10.28 28.11
N ALA A 116 3.25 -11.35 28.14
CA ALA A 116 3.75 -12.72 28.27
C ALA A 116 4.62 -13.14 27.08
N ARG A 117 4.25 -12.79 25.85
CA ARG A 117 5.08 -13.00 24.64
C ARG A 117 6.41 -12.28 24.78
N ASN A 118 6.41 -11.00 25.13
CA ASN A 118 7.62 -10.19 25.27
C ASN A 118 8.53 -10.68 26.39
N ALA A 119 7.96 -11.14 27.51
CA ALA A 119 8.70 -11.75 28.61
C ALA A 119 9.35 -13.08 28.21
N ARG A 120 8.65 -13.91 27.42
CA ARG A 120 9.16 -15.21 26.93
C ARG A 120 10.13 -15.10 25.78
N ALA A 121 9.98 -14.09 24.90
CA ALA A 121 10.90 -13.85 23.78
C ALA A 121 12.35 -13.66 24.24
N LYS A 122 12.56 -13.19 25.48
CA LYS A 122 13.88 -13.07 26.11
C LYS A 122 14.47 -14.39 26.60
N LYS A 123 13.66 -15.45 26.75
CA LYS A 123 14.04 -16.72 27.40
C LYS A 123 14.14 -17.89 26.43
N GLU A 124 13.19 -18.03 25.47
CA GLU A 124 13.20 -19.13 24.49
C GLU A 124 12.53 -18.73 23.15
N PRO A 125 13.01 -19.22 21.99
CA PRO A 125 12.47 -18.89 20.67
C PRO A 125 11.26 -19.74 20.24
N ILE A 126 10.58 -20.42 21.17
CA ILE A 126 9.45 -21.31 20.86
C ILE A 126 8.21 -20.47 20.48
N ARG A 127 7.40 -20.98 19.53
CA ARG A 127 6.13 -20.36 19.10
C ARG A 127 5.24 -20.03 20.30
N PHE A 128 4.90 -18.76 20.44
CA PHE A 128 4.02 -18.30 21.51
C PHE A 128 2.55 -18.58 21.15
N ARG A 129 1.86 -19.33 22.00
CA ARG A 129 0.43 -19.61 21.84
C ARG A 129 -0.38 -18.59 22.64
N TYR A 130 -1.17 -17.79 21.93
CA TYR A 130 -2.05 -16.77 22.52
C TYR A 130 -3.23 -17.42 23.24
N GLN A 131 -3.58 -16.89 24.41
CA GLN A 131 -4.72 -17.37 25.21
C GLN A 131 -6.00 -16.57 24.94
N CYS A 132 -5.88 -15.41 24.27
CA CYS A 132 -7.03 -14.60 23.91
C CYS A 132 -7.99 -15.35 22.96
N PRO A 133 -9.26 -15.54 23.35
CA PRO A 133 -10.21 -16.34 22.56
C PRO A 133 -10.66 -15.64 21.27
N THR A 134 -10.60 -14.30 21.22
CA THR A 134 -11.13 -13.51 20.08
C THR A 134 -10.04 -13.21 19.05
N HIS A 135 -8.85 -12.83 19.50
CA HIS A 135 -7.76 -12.38 18.62
C HIS A 135 -6.61 -13.39 18.51
N GLY A 136 -6.47 -14.31 19.47
CA GLY A 136 -5.30 -15.18 19.58
C GLY A 136 -5.05 -16.02 18.34
N SER A 137 -6.09 -16.69 17.82
CA SER A 137 -5.97 -17.51 16.60
C SER A 137 -5.60 -16.69 15.35
N TYR A 138 -6.07 -15.44 15.26
CA TYR A 138 -5.71 -14.58 14.13
C TYR A 138 -4.28 -14.05 14.27
N ARG A 139 -3.82 -13.74 15.48
CA ARG A 139 -2.41 -13.39 15.74
C ARG A 139 -1.47 -14.54 15.43
N GLU A 140 -1.81 -15.75 15.86
CA GLU A 140 -1.04 -16.97 15.55
C GLU A 140 -0.95 -17.19 14.04
N TYR A 141 -2.05 -17.00 13.32
CA TYR A 141 -2.06 -17.03 11.85
C TYR A 141 -1.14 -15.98 11.22
N GLN A 142 -1.10 -14.75 11.76
CA GLN A 142 -0.19 -13.70 11.27
C GLN A 142 1.28 -14.03 11.57
N ASP A 143 1.60 -14.56 12.76
CA ASP A 143 2.95 -15.01 13.09
C ASP A 143 3.40 -16.17 12.16
N ASP A 144 2.50 -17.09 11.82
CA ASP A 144 2.73 -18.16 10.84
C ASP A 144 3.04 -17.59 9.44
N LEU A 145 2.31 -16.57 8.99
CA LEU A 145 2.55 -15.90 7.72
C LEU A 145 3.92 -15.20 7.68
N ILE A 146 4.31 -14.55 8.78
CA ILE A 146 5.63 -13.91 8.89
C ILE A 146 6.74 -14.97 8.81
N ALA A 147 6.58 -16.10 9.50
CA ALA A 147 7.53 -17.20 9.41
C ALA A 147 7.63 -17.76 7.98
N PHE A 148 6.49 -17.94 7.31
CA PHE A 148 6.47 -18.37 5.90
C PHE A 148 7.12 -17.33 4.97
N LYS A 149 6.91 -16.04 5.21
CA LYS A 149 7.56 -14.95 4.47
C LYS A 149 9.08 -15.01 4.58
N ASN A 150 9.61 -15.24 5.77
CA ASN A 150 11.05 -15.35 5.98
C ASN A 150 11.65 -16.52 5.18
N TRP A 151 10.96 -17.66 5.11
CA TRP A 151 11.37 -18.77 4.26
C TRP A 151 11.22 -18.45 2.77
N CYS A 152 10.16 -17.76 2.38
CA CYS A 152 9.94 -17.31 1.00
C CYS A 152 11.09 -16.42 0.52
N ILE A 153 11.56 -15.49 1.36
CA ILE A 153 12.72 -14.64 1.06
C ILE A 153 13.94 -15.49 0.70
N VAL A 154 14.25 -16.51 1.49
CA VAL A 154 15.38 -17.42 1.22
C VAL A 154 15.21 -18.12 -0.13
N TRP A 155 14.03 -18.67 -0.41
CA TRP A 155 13.77 -19.37 -1.67
C TRP A 155 13.84 -18.43 -2.89
N VAL A 156 13.33 -17.21 -2.78
CA VAL A 156 13.42 -16.20 -3.84
C VAL A 156 14.89 -15.82 -4.08
N THR A 157 15.68 -15.62 -3.02
CA THR A 157 17.12 -15.34 -3.15
C THR A 157 17.87 -16.51 -3.82
N ILE A 158 17.57 -17.76 -3.48
CA ILE A 158 18.18 -18.92 -4.15
C ILE A 158 17.79 -18.97 -5.63
N SER A 159 16.55 -18.61 -5.96
CA SER A 159 16.01 -18.68 -7.33
C SER A 159 16.48 -17.54 -8.24
N ILE A 160 16.88 -16.39 -7.68
CA ILE A 160 17.32 -15.24 -8.48
C ILE A 160 18.68 -15.48 -9.15
N ILE A 161 19.57 -16.26 -8.52
CA ILE A 161 20.91 -16.58 -9.02
C ILE A 161 20.83 -17.35 -10.35
N PRO A 162 20.14 -18.50 -10.47
CA PRO A 162 20.03 -19.21 -11.73
C PRO A 162 19.29 -18.41 -12.80
N LEU A 163 18.28 -17.61 -12.41
CA LEU A 163 17.57 -16.72 -13.33
C LEU A 163 18.53 -15.67 -13.92
N GLY A 164 19.36 -15.04 -13.08
CA GLY A 164 20.36 -14.06 -13.51
C GLY A 164 21.40 -14.67 -14.46
N LEU A 165 21.87 -15.89 -14.17
CA LEU A 165 22.78 -16.62 -15.06
C LEU A 165 22.14 -16.96 -16.41
N MET A 166 20.86 -17.33 -16.42
CA MET A 166 20.12 -17.60 -17.66
C MET A 166 20.00 -16.33 -18.52
N VAL A 167 19.65 -15.19 -17.92
CA VAL A 167 19.57 -13.90 -18.63
C VAL A 167 20.95 -13.52 -19.17
N PHE A 168 22.01 -13.69 -18.38
CA PHE A 168 23.39 -13.42 -18.81
C PHE A 168 23.79 -14.27 -20.03
N MET A 169 23.47 -15.56 -20.02
CA MET A 169 23.77 -16.45 -21.16
C MET A 169 22.95 -16.15 -22.41
N SER A 170 21.75 -15.58 -22.26
CA SER A 170 20.89 -15.25 -23.41
C SER A 170 21.38 -14.09 -24.27
N GLY A 171 22.41 -13.36 -23.83
CA GLY A 171 22.93 -12.18 -24.53
C GLY A 171 22.03 -10.95 -24.45
N ILE A 172 20.96 -11.01 -23.64
CA ILE A 172 20.10 -9.87 -23.36
C ILE A 172 20.89 -8.81 -22.57
N ASN A 173 20.96 -7.61 -23.11
CA ASN A 173 21.59 -6.48 -22.43
C ASN A 173 20.58 -5.71 -21.56
N LEU A 174 21.10 -4.90 -20.65
CA LEU A 174 20.31 -4.11 -19.73
C LEU A 174 19.34 -3.14 -20.45
N ASN A 175 19.78 -2.59 -21.57
CA ASN A 175 18.98 -1.67 -22.39
C ASN A 175 17.71 -2.36 -22.94
N TRP A 176 17.86 -3.57 -23.48
CA TRP A 176 16.73 -4.37 -23.97
C TRP A 176 15.73 -4.68 -22.85
N ILE A 177 16.22 -5.06 -21.66
CA ILE A 177 15.37 -5.34 -20.49
C ILE A 177 14.55 -4.11 -20.13
N PHE A 178 15.16 -2.92 -20.08
CA PHE A 178 14.44 -1.70 -19.72
C PHE A 178 13.40 -1.31 -20.79
N TYR A 179 13.77 -1.30 -22.06
CA TYR A 179 12.87 -0.85 -23.11
C TYR A 179 11.76 -1.85 -23.45
N VAL A 180 12.09 -3.13 -23.62
CA VAL A 180 11.08 -4.16 -23.91
C VAL A 180 10.28 -4.50 -22.64
N GLY A 181 10.90 -4.46 -21.46
CA GLY A 181 10.18 -4.59 -20.18
C GLY A 181 9.14 -3.48 -19.97
N ALA A 182 9.39 -2.26 -20.45
CA ALA A 182 8.40 -1.18 -20.40
C ALA A 182 7.12 -1.55 -21.16
N ILE A 183 7.22 -2.21 -22.32
CA ILE A 183 6.05 -2.64 -23.12
C ILE A 183 5.18 -3.62 -22.34
N LEU A 184 5.79 -4.52 -21.57
CA LEU A 184 5.05 -5.50 -20.77
C LEU A 184 4.41 -4.86 -19.53
N THR A 185 5.02 -3.81 -18.96
CA THR A 185 4.57 -3.20 -17.70
C THR A 185 3.56 -2.07 -17.89
N ILE A 186 3.66 -1.29 -18.97
CA ILE A 186 2.80 -0.14 -19.29
C ILE A 186 1.28 -0.47 -19.29
N PRO A 187 0.80 -1.61 -19.83
CA PRO A 187 -0.61 -1.96 -19.81
C PRO A 187 -1.24 -1.98 -18.42
N TYR A 188 -0.46 -2.19 -17.36
CA TYR A 188 -0.96 -2.24 -15.98
C TYR A 188 -1.11 -0.86 -15.34
N PHE A 189 -0.50 0.19 -15.90
CA PHE A 189 -0.55 1.53 -15.33
C PHE A 189 -1.97 2.14 -15.36
N PRO A 190 -2.72 2.17 -16.49
CA PRO A 190 -4.06 2.76 -16.48
C PRO A 190 -5.03 2.08 -15.51
N PRO A 191 -5.09 0.73 -15.40
CA PRO A 191 -5.92 0.05 -14.42
C PRO A 191 -5.58 0.41 -12.97
N VAL A 192 -4.30 0.45 -12.61
CA VAL A 192 -3.86 0.85 -11.26
C VAL A 192 -4.29 2.28 -10.96
N LEU A 193 -4.03 3.21 -11.88
CA LEU A 193 -4.40 4.61 -11.72
C LEU A 193 -5.93 4.80 -11.56
N LEU A 194 -6.72 4.14 -12.41
CA LEU A 194 -8.18 4.24 -12.36
C LEU A 194 -8.76 3.58 -11.10
N SER A 195 -8.13 2.53 -10.56
CA SER A 195 -8.56 1.92 -9.30
C SER A 195 -8.49 2.87 -8.10
N ILE A 196 -7.59 3.86 -8.15
CA ILE A 196 -7.38 4.84 -7.08
C ILE A 196 -8.19 6.11 -7.33
N LEU A 197 -8.27 6.58 -8.58
CA LEU A 197 -8.85 7.89 -8.90
C LEU A 197 -10.33 7.83 -9.28
N TRP A 198 -10.81 6.70 -9.80
CA TRP A 198 -12.11 6.64 -10.48
C TRP A 198 -13.07 5.63 -9.85
N VAL A 199 -14.07 6.16 -9.14
CA VAL A 199 -15.08 5.34 -8.44
C VAL A 199 -15.85 4.35 -9.32
N LYS A 200 -15.97 4.63 -10.63
CA LYS A 200 -16.69 3.77 -11.57
C LYS A 200 -15.82 2.63 -12.12
N ALA A 201 -14.54 2.58 -11.78
CA ALA A 201 -13.67 1.50 -12.18
C ALA A 201 -14.16 0.17 -11.59
N THR A 202 -14.42 -0.82 -12.44
CA THR A 202 -14.86 -2.15 -12.00
C THR A 202 -13.74 -3.16 -12.13
N GLY A 203 -13.69 -4.17 -11.23
CA GLY A 203 -12.67 -5.22 -11.30
C GLY A 203 -12.62 -5.93 -12.66
N LYS A 204 -13.79 -6.11 -13.31
CA LYS A 204 -13.86 -6.68 -14.67
C LYS A 204 -13.17 -5.76 -15.68
N GLY A 205 -13.44 -4.46 -15.64
CA GLY A 205 -12.83 -3.50 -16.56
C GLY A 205 -11.32 -3.34 -16.36
N LEU A 206 -10.85 -3.33 -15.11
CA LEU A 206 -9.42 -3.27 -14.81
C LEU A 206 -8.67 -4.48 -15.40
N ILE A 207 -9.21 -5.69 -15.23
CA ILE A 207 -8.60 -6.94 -15.72
C ILE A 207 -8.62 -6.96 -17.25
N THR A 208 -9.77 -6.73 -17.89
CA THR A 208 -9.86 -6.75 -19.36
C THR A 208 -8.99 -5.69 -20.01
N GLY A 209 -8.91 -4.48 -19.44
CA GLY A 209 -8.01 -3.42 -19.88
C GLY A 209 -6.55 -3.87 -19.88
N SER A 210 -6.05 -4.36 -18.73
CA SER A 210 -4.66 -4.81 -18.63
C SER A 210 -4.30 -5.93 -19.62
N MET A 211 -5.18 -6.93 -19.77
CA MET A 211 -4.95 -8.07 -20.65
C MET A 211 -4.96 -7.67 -22.14
N MET A 212 -5.93 -6.85 -22.56
CA MET A 212 -6.04 -6.40 -23.95
C MET A 212 -4.90 -5.45 -24.32
N GLY A 213 -4.50 -4.56 -23.40
CA GLY A 213 -3.33 -3.69 -23.61
C GLY A 213 -2.05 -4.50 -23.78
N LEU A 214 -1.82 -5.51 -22.95
CA LEU A 214 -0.65 -6.40 -23.07
C LEU A 214 -0.66 -7.18 -24.38
N LEU A 215 -1.80 -7.76 -24.76
CA LEU A 215 -1.94 -8.53 -25.99
C LEU A 215 -1.69 -7.65 -27.22
N CYS A 216 -2.40 -6.53 -27.35
CA CYS A 216 -2.27 -5.65 -28.51
C CYS A 216 -0.90 -4.98 -28.57
N GLY A 217 -0.35 -4.57 -27.42
CA GLY A 217 0.98 -4.00 -27.30
C GLY A 217 2.09 -4.93 -27.78
N THR A 218 2.06 -6.18 -27.33
CA THR A 218 3.03 -7.19 -27.76
C THR A 218 2.88 -7.55 -29.24
N ILE A 219 1.65 -7.68 -29.75
CA ILE A 219 1.39 -7.92 -31.19
C ILE A 219 1.94 -6.78 -32.04
N VAL A 220 1.65 -5.52 -31.70
CA VAL A 220 2.16 -4.37 -32.47
C VAL A 220 3.68 -4.29 -32.40
N THR A 221 4.28 -4.54 -31.24
CA THR A 221 5.74 -4.56 -31.08
C THR A 221 6.39 -5.59 -32.01
N LEU A 222 5.91 -6.84 -31.97
CA LEU A 222 6.46 -7.92 -32.80
C LEU A 222 6.15 -7.69 -34.29
N GLY A 223 4.98 -7.15 -34.60
CA GLY A 223 4.56 -6.80 -35.96
C GLY A 223 5.47 -5.74 -36.57
N VAL A 224 5.69 -4.61 -35.88
CA VAL A 224 6.57 -3.55 -36.38
C VAL A 224 8.03 -4.01 -36.40
N ALA A 225 8.50 -4.75 -35.39
CA ALA A 225 9.85 -5.32 -35.39
C ALA A 225 10.11 -6.25 -36.59
N SER A 226 9.08 -6.99 -37.05
CA SER A 226 9.21 -7.87 -38.21
C SER A 226 9.43 -7.15 -39.54
N THR A 227 9.10 -5.85 -39.61
CA THR A 227 9.27 -5.04 -40.83
C THR A 227 10.71 -4.56 -41.05
N TYR A 228 11.56 -4.64 -40.03
CA TYR A 228 12.96 -4.27 -40.13
C TYR A 228 13.80 -5.34 -40.84
N PRO A 229 14.95 -4.97 -41.45
CA PRO A 229 15.85 -5.93 -42.09
C PRO A 229 16.25 -7.07 -41.14
N GLY A 230 16.16 -8.31 -41.64
CA GLY A 230 16.38 -9.52 -40.83
C GLY A 230 15.22 -9.91 -39.90
N GLY A 231 14.13 -9.12 -39.88
CA GLY A 231 12.86 -9.43 -39.20
C GLY A 231 13.05 -9.87 -37.75
N LEU A 232 12.29 -10.88 -37.35
CA LEU A 232 12.39 -11.48 -36.00
C LEU A 232 13.64 -12.37 -35.83
N GLY A 233 14.42 -12.62 -36.89
CA GLY A 233 15.70 -13.34 -36.78
C GLY A 233 16.73 -12.53 -35.99
N ASN A 234 16.69 -11.20 -36.09
CA ASN A 234 17.50 -10.27 -35.29
C ASN A 234 16.69 -9.70 -34.12
N PHE A 235 16.05 -10.58 -33.33
CA PHE A 235 15.09 -10.23 -32.30
C PHE A 235 15.58 -9.12 -31.35
N LEU A 236 16.76 -9.29 -30.74
CA LEU A 236 17.29 -8.35 -29.75
C LEU A 236 17.57 -6.94 -30.32
N ILE A 237 17.87 -6.83 -31.61
CA ILE A 237 18.20 -5.56 -32.28
C ILE A 237 16.93 -4.88 -32.77
N ASN A 238 15.99 -5.65 -33.32
CA ASN A 238 14.82 -5.09 -33.97
C ASN A 238 13.72 -4.69 -32.97
N THR A 239 13.61 -5.35 -31.81
CA THR A 239 12.60 -4.98 -30.80
C THR A 239 12.91 -3.70 -30.03
N VAL A 240 14.16 -3.22 -30.05
CA VAL A 240 14.60 -2.00 -29.35
C VAL A 240 14.67 -0.78 -30.26
N GLN A 241 14.24 -0.90 -31.53
CA GLN A 241 14.19 0.23 -32.44
C GLN A 241 13.18 1.27 -31.97
N ASP A 242 13.51 2.56 -32.09
CA ASP A 242 12.73 3.67 -31.53
C ASP A 242 11.25 3.63 -31.96
N ASN A 243 10.98 3.39 -33.25
CA ASN A 243 9.61 3.31 -33.77
C ASN A 243 8.85 2.08 -33.25
N VAL A 244 9.55 0.96 -33.01
CA VAL A 244 8.95 -0.26 -32.44
C VAL A 244 8.54 -0.02 -31.00
N LEU A 245 9.44 0.57 -30.22
CA LEU A 245 9.19 0.95 -28.83
C LEU A 245 8.04 1.96 -28.75
N LEU A 246 8.05 3.00 -29.58
CA LEU A 246 7.00 4.01 -29.61
C LEU A 246 5.63 3.42 -29.94
N ALA A 247 5.55 2.62 -31.02
CA ALA A 247 4.30 1.98 -31.42
C ALA A 247 3.79 1.01 -30.34
N GLY A 248 4.66 0.14 -29.83
CA GLY A 248 4.33 -0.84 -28.80
C GLY A 248 3.83 -0.19 -27.51
N THR A 249 4.54 0.81 -27.00
CA THR A 249 4.21 1.48 -25.73
C THR A 249 2.92 2.31 -25.82
N ILE A 250 2.73 3.08 -26.89
CA ILE A 250 1.50 3.87 -27.11
C ILE A 250 0.30 2.95 -27.25
N THR A 251 0.39 1.90 -28.08
CA THR A 251 -0.72 0.94 -28.24
C THR A 251 -1.02 0.24 -26.92
N SER A 252 0.00 -0.22 -26.19
CA SER A 252 -0.16 -0.86 -24.89
C SER A 252 -0.96 0.00 -23.91
N PHE A 253 -0.58 1.27 -23.78
CA PHE A 253 -1.23 2.21 -22.88
C PHE A 253 -2.65 2.56 -23.34
N ALA A 254 -2.80 2.95 -24.61
CA ALA A 254 -4.06 3.45 -25.14
C ALA A 254 -5.13 2.35 -25.17
N VAL A 255 -4.80 1.16 -25.64
CA VAL A 255 -5.74 0.01 -25.65
C VAL A 255 -6.12 -0.37 -24.22
N SER A 256 -5.16 -0.43 -23.30
CA SER A 256 -5.45 -0.72 -21.89
C SER A 256 -6.42 0.30 -21.29
N LEU A 257 -6.15 1.60 -21.48
CA LEU A 257 -7.00 2.67 -20.97
C LEU A 257 -8.41 2.62 -21.58
N ILE A 258 -8.53 2.47 -22.90
CA ILE A 258 -9.82 2.42 -23.59
C ILE A 258 -10.65 1.24 -23.10
N PHE A 259 -10.10 0.03 -23.09
CA PHE A 259 -10.82 -1.16 -22.63
C PHE A 259 -11.18 -1.06 -21.15
N CYS A 260 -10.29 -0.50 -20.33
CA CYS A 260 -10.55 -0.27 -18.91
C CYS A 260 -11.73 0.68 -18.70
N VAL A 261 -11.76 1.81 -19.41
CA VAL A 261 -12.84 2.81 -19.32
C VAL A 261 -14.14 2.25 -19.88
N VAL A 262 -14.14 1.71 -21.10
CA VAL A 262 -15.34 1.22 -21.77
C VAL A 262 -15.97 0.06 -21.00
N THR A 263 -15.19 -0.94 -20.60
CA THR A 263 -15.71 -2.08 -19.84
C THR A 263 -16.24 -1.64 -18.48
N SER A 264 -15.56 -0.71 -17.81
CA SER A 264 -16.03 -0.15 -16.53
C SER A 264 -17.34 0.62 -16.70
N LEU A 265 -17.46 1.43 -17.76
CA LEU A 265 -18.70 2.14 -18.10
C LEU A 265 -19.87 1.18 -18.38
N LEU A 266 -19.61 0.06 -19.05
CA LEU A 266 -20.64 -0.94 -19.37
C LEU A 266 -21.03 -1.84 -18.18
N THR A 267 -20.19 -1.95 -17.15
CA THR A 267 -20.40 -2.90 -16.04
C THR A 267 -20.68 -2.25 -14.69
N HIS A 268 -20.47 -0.94 -14.53
CA HIS A 268 -20.73 -0.29 -13.25
C HIS A 268 -22.23 -0.20 -12.96
N GLN A 269 -22.58 -0.31 -11.68
CA GLN A 269 -23.96 -0.15 -11.19
C GLN A 269 -24.17 1.19 -10.46
N ILE A 270 -23.14 2.06 -10.46
CA ILE A 270 -23.12 3.32 -9.70
C ILE A 270 -23.79 4.44 -10.52
N VAL A 271 -25.03 4.78 -10.17
CA VAL A 271 -25.78 5.85 -10.84
C VAL A 271 -25.99 7.07 -9.93
N SER A 272 -26.31 6.86 -8.65
CA SER A 272 -26.61 7.94 -7.70
C SER A 272 -25.36 8.47 -6.98
N LYS A 273 -25.48 9.70 -6.45
CA LYS A 273 -24.44 10.33 -5.62
C LYS A 273 -24.19 9.55 -4.32
N GLU A 274 -25.25 9.00 -3.74
CA GLU A 274 -25.17 8.14 -2.55
C GLU A 274 -24.45 6.83 -2.83
N ALA A 275 -24.71 6.19 -3.98
CA ALA A 275 -24.00 4.98 -4.38
C ALA A 275 -22.50 5.24 -4.55
N LYS A 276 -22.12 6.40 -5.12
CA LYS A 276 -20.72 6.83 -5.22
C LYS A 276 -20.07 6.97 -3.84
N GLU A 277 -20.75 7.60 -2.90
CA GLU A 277 -20.25 7.75 -1.54
C GLU A 277 -20.13 6.39 -0.85
N ALA A 278 -21.14 5.53 -0.97
CA ALA A 278 -21.13 4.19 -0.41
C ALA A 278 -20.00 3.30 -0.96
N GLU A 279 -19.59 3.47 -2.23
CA GLU A 279 -18.40 2.80 -2.77
C GLU A 279 -17.11 3.31 -2.12
N TRP A 280 -16.93 4.62 -1.99
CA TRP A 280 -15.76 5.19 -1.30
C TRP A 280 -15.69 4.76 0.17
N GLN A 281 -16.85 4.67 0.83
CA GLN A 281 -16.94 4.17 2.20
C GLN A 281 -16.41 2.75 2.36
N LYS A 282 -16.44 1.90 1.32
CA LYS A 282 -15.86 0.55 1.41
C LYS A 282 -14.36 0.60 1.65
N LEU A 283 -13.65 1.57 1.06
CA LEU A 283 -12.21 1.75 1.24
C LEU A 283 -11.89 2.05 2.71
N PHE A 284 -12.60 3.01 3.30
CA PHE A 284 -12.45 3.37 4.72
C PHE A 284 -12.89 2.27 5.67
N ASN A 285 -13.75 1.36 5.19
CA ASN A 285 -14.24 0.24 5.96
C ASN A 285 -13.30 -0.97 6.02
N ILE A 286 -12.25 -1.00 5.20
CA ILE A 286 -11.18 -1.99 5.29
C ILE A 286 -10.52 -1.82 6.66
N ASP A 287 -10.49 -2.90 7.45
CA ASP A 287 -10.00 -2.84 8.82
C ASP A 287 -9.09 -4.03 9.10
N ASN A 288 -7.97 -3.75 9.75
CA ASN A 288 -7.10 -4.79 10.28
C ASN A 288 -7.51 -5.04 11.74
N PRO A 289 -8.01 -6.23 12.08
CA PRO A 289 -8.48 -6.50 13.44
C PRO A 289 -7.36 -6.38 14.49
N LEU A 290 -6.08 -6.45 14.11
CA LEU A 290 -4.95 -6.26 15.01
C LEU A 290 -4.46 -4.82 15.10
N ASN A 291 -4.74 -4.03 14.07
CA ASN A 291 -4.37 -2.62 13.99
C ASN A 291 -5.60 -1.80 13.54
N PRO A 292 -6.53 -1.53 14.47
CA PRO A 292 -7.80 -0.88 14.16
C PRO A 292 -7.57 0.52 13.59
N TRP A 293 -8.41 0.91 12.63
CA TRP A 293 -8.30 2.20 11.94
C TRP A 293 -8.19 3.41 12.90
N GLU A 294 -8.91 3.39 14.03
CA GLU A 294 -8.90 4.49 15.01
C GLU A 294 -7.48 4.81 15.46
N GLN A 295 -6.63 3.79 15.69
CA GLN A 295 -5.24 4.00 16.10
C GLN A 295 -4.40 4.63 14.99
N ASN A 296 -4.63 4.24 13.74
CA ASN A 296 -3.86 4.74 12.60
C ASN A 296 -4.19 6.20 12.27
N TYR A 297 -5.46 6.60 12.43
CA TYR A 297 -5.95 7.92 12.02
C TYR A 297 -6.19 8.89 13.20
N ARG A 298 -5.95 8.47 14.46
CA ARG A 298 -6.24 9.28 15.66
C ARG A 298 -5.60 10.66 15.62
N GLU A 299 -4.33 10.74 15.22
CA GLU A 299 -3.60 12.01 15.16
C GLU A 299 -4.13 12.94 14.07
N GLU A 300 -4.48 12.37 12.92
CA GLU A 300 -4.94 13.11 11.73
C GLU A 300 -6.38 13.59 11.88
N LEU A 301 -7.17 12.91 12.71
CA LEU A 301 -8.55 13.27 13.04
C LEU A 301 -8.67 14.05 14.36
N ALA A 302 -7.54 14.49 14.94
CA ALA A 302 -7.53 15.22 16.21
C ALA A 302 -8.36 16.51 16.11
N GLY A 303 -9.34 16.66 17.01
CA GLY A 303 -10.24 17.82 17.06
C GLY A 303 -11.57 17.64 16.33
N MET A 304 -11.83 16.50 15.71
CA MET A 304 -13.16 16.14 15.22
C MET A 304 -13.86 15.20 16.20
N GLU A 305 -15.11 15.48 16.55
CA GLU A 305 -15.96 14.55 17.29
C GLU A 305 -16.48 13.47 16.34
N TYR A 306 -16.13 12.22 16.65
CA TYR A 306 -16.67 11.04 15.96
C TYR A 306 -17.02 9.99 17.01
N ASN A 307 -18.31 9.67 17.13
CA ASN A 307 -18.79 8.56 17.96
C ASN A 307 -18.66 7.22 17.24
N GLU A 308 -18.57 7.26 15.91
CA GLU A 308 -18.50 6.11 15.02
C GLU A 308 -17.40 6.30 13.98
N ARG A 309 -17.31 5.36 13.04
CA ARG A 309 -16.36 5.42 11.93
C ARG A 309 -16.64 6.67 11.08
N PRO A 310 -15.63 7.53 10.81
CA PRO A 310 -15.83 8.80 10.12
C PRO A 310 -16.34 8.56 8.71
N THR A 311 -17.25 9.42 8.29
CA THR A 311 -17.78 9.39 6.94
C THR A 311 -16.72 9.79 5.91
N SER A 312 -16.87 9.36 4.66
CA SER A 312 -15.99 9.72 3.55
C SER A 312 -15.96 11.23 3.33
N GLN A 313 -17.03 11.96 3.66
CA GLN A 313 -17.01 13.43 3.68
C GLN A 313 -16.08 14.01 4.75
N GLN A 314 -16.19 13.55 6.00
CA GLN A 314 -15.30 13.96 7.09
C GLN A 314 -13.84 13.62 6.77
N MET A 315 -13.61 12.43 6.21
CA MET A 315 -12.29 12.00 5.77
C MET A 315 -11.73 12.90 4.66
N ASN A 316 -12.54 13.24 3.64
CA ASN A 316 -12.12 14.16 2.59
C ASN A 316 -11.82 15.57 3.12
N GLN A 317 -12.47 16.01 4.19
CA GLN A 317 -12.19 17.30 4.83
C GLN A 317 -10.86 17.27 5.59
N ALA A 318 -10.63 16.24 6.40
CA ALA A 318 -9.38 16.07 7.15
C ALA A 318 -8.15 16.04 6.24
N PHE A 319 -8.25 15.32 5.12
CA PHE A 319 -7.15 15.14 4.16
C PHE A 319 -7.15 16.13 3.00
N ARG A 320 -7.91 17.23 3.09
CA ARG A 320 -8.03 18.19 1.97
C ARG A 320 -6.69 18.79 1.55
N SER A 321 -5.85 19.16 2.52
CA SER A 321 -4.52 19.73 2.26
C SER A 321 -3.60 18.72 1.58
N ALA A 322 -3.57 17.49 2.08
CA ALA A 322 -2.80 16.40 1.48
C ALA A 322 -3.25 16.11 0.03
N LYS A 323 -4.56 16.08 -0.21
CA LYS A 323 -5.14 15.89 -1.55
C LYS A 323 -4.78 17.03 -2.50
N LEU A 324 -4.81 18.27 -2.04
CA LEU A 324 -4.42 19.43 -2.84
C LEU A 324 -2.93 19.37 -3.20
N ILE A 325 -2.06 19.05 -2.24
CA ILE A 325 -0.62 18.88 -2.48
C ILE A 325 -0.38 17.74 -3.48
N ALA A 326 -1.09 16.62 -3.37
CA ALA A 326 -0.97 15.50 -4.31
C ALA A 326 -1.39 15.88 -5.73
N TYR A 327 -2.47 16.64 -5.91
CA TYR A 327 -2.90 17.09 -7.24
C TYR A 327 -1.96 18.13 -7.83
N ILE A 328 -1.62 19.18 -7.07
CA ILE A 328 -0.71 20.22 -7.56
C ILE A 328 0.66 19.61 -7.83
N GLY A 329 1.24 18.88 -6.87
CA GLY A 329 2.54 18.24 -7.00
C GLY A 329 2.58 17.24 -8.15
N GLY A 330 1.57 16.37 -8.27
CA GLY A 330 1.47 15.40 -9.36
C GLY A 330 1.35 16.06 -10.74
N THR A 331 0.44 17.02 -10.90
CA THR A 331 0.27 17.74 -12.17
C THR A 331 1.50 18.56 -12.54
N SER A 332 2.12 19.26 -11.58
CA SER A 332 3.36 19.99 -11.79
C SER A 332 4.51 19.08 -12.19
N CYS A 333 4.66 17.91 -11.54
CA CYS A 333 5.68 16.93 -11.92
C CYS A 333 5.47 16.41 -13.34
N ILE A 334 4.24 16.04 -13.70
CA ILE A 334 3.92 15.57 -15.06
C ILE A 334 4.22 16.68 -16.07
N PHE A 335 3.80 17.92 -15.81
CA PHE A 335 4.07 19.05 -16.71
C PHE A 335 5.57 19.29 -16.88
N ILE A 336 6.34 19.30 -15.80
CA ILE A 336 7.79 19.54 -15.86
C ILE A 336 8.50 18.40 -16.62
N PHE A 337 8.26 17.14 -16.25
CA PHE A 337 9.01 16.00 -16.78
C PHE A 337 8.52 15.52 -18.15
N ALA A 338 7.23 15.65 -18.46
CA ALA A 338 6.68 15.19 -19.73
C ALA A 338 6.60 16.30 -20.79
N VAL A 339 6.53 17.58 -20.40
CA VAL A 339 6.35 18.70 -21.33
C VAL A 339 7.56 19.63 -21.33
N VAL A 340 7.91 20.22 -20.18
CA VAL A 340 8.94 21.27 -20.12
C VAL A 340 10.32 20.73 -20.45
N ILE A 341 10.78 19.67 -19.76
CA ILE A 341 12.12 19.12 -19.98
C ILE A 341 12.28 18.57 -21.40
N PRO A 342 11.39 17.67 -21.90
CA PRO A 342 11.49 17.19 -23.27
C PRO A 342 11.32 18.30 -24.30
N GLY A 343 10.47 19.31 -24.05
CA GLY A 343 10.28 20.45 -24.93
C GLY A 343 11.53 21.33 -25.06
N ILE A 344 12.22 21.59 -23.94
CA ILE A 344 13.51 22.28 -23.95
C ILE A 344 14.54 21.44 -24.72
N MET A 345 14.60 20.13 -24.48
CA MET A 345 15.53 19.24 -25.20
C MET A 345 15.24 19.17 -26.70
N ALA A 346 13.97 19.14 -27.10
CA ALA A 346 13.56 19.14 -28.50
C ALA A 346 13.91 20.45 -29.23
N SER A 347 14.05 21.56 -28.50
CA SER A 347 14.47 22.84 -29.10
C SER A 347 15.95 22.87 -29.51
N PHE A 348 16.77 21.93 -29.00
CA PHE A 348 18.19 21.83 -29.32
C PHE A 348 18.48 20.51 -30.05
N SER A 349 18.38 20.49 -31.38
CA SER A 349 18.64 19.29 -32.18
C SER A 349 20.10 18.82 -32.12
N VAL A 350 21.05 19.76 -31.94
CA VAL A 350 22.46 19.48 -31.67
C VAL A 350 22.95 20.48 -30.62
N MET A 351 23.31 20.01 -29.42
CA MET A 351 23.84 20.87 -28.36
C MET A 351 25.28 21.25 -28.67
N ASN A 352 25.57 22.55 -28.66
CA ASN A 352 26.95 23.04 -28.68
C ASN A 352 27.66 22.73 -27.35
N GLU A 353 28.99 22.70 -27.35
CA GLU A 353 29.79 22.36 -26.17
C GLU A 353 29.40 23.16 -24.92
N THR A 354 29.17 24.47 -25.06
CA THR A 354 28.75 25.34 -23.95
C THR A 354 27.37 24.96 -23.40
N GLN A 355 26.40 24.67 -24.27
CA GLN A 355 25.05 24.27 -23.87
C GLN A 355 25.05 22.92 -23.16
N PHE A 356 25.84 21.97 -23.68
CA PHE A 356 26.02 20.67 -23.06
C PHE A 356 26.67 20.79 -21.67
N LYS A 357 27.71 21.62 -21.53
CA LYS A 357 28.35 21.90 -20.22
C LYS A 357 27.36 22.51 -19.22
N ILE A 358 26.53 23.46 -19.64
CA ILE A 358 25.49 24.06 -18.78
C ILE A 358 24.48 22.99 -18.34
N TRP A 359 24.00 22.15 -19.27
CA TRP A 359 23.05 21.08 -18.97
C TRP A 359 23.62 20.05 -17.98
N VAL A 360 24.84 19.58 -18.22
CA VAL A 360 25.53 18.63 -17.33
C VAL A 360 25.80 19.26 -15.97
N SER A 361 26.26 20.52 -15.91
CA SER A 361 26.50 21.21 -14.65
C SER A 361 25.20 21.41 -13.85
N PHE A 362 24.11 21.75 -14.53
CA PHE A 362 22.80 21.91 -13.91
C PHE A 362 22.30 20.59 -13.31
N THR A 363 22.34 19.51 -14.09
CA THR A 363 21.91 18.18 -13.63
C THR A 363 22.78 17.65 -12.49
N GLN A 364 24.10 17.87 -12.52
CA GLN A 364 25.00 17.53 -11.42
C GLN A 364 24.70 18.32 -10.15
N MET A 365 24.50 19.64 -10.26
CA MET A 365 24.14 20.48 -9.12
C MET A 365 22.79 20.04 -8.53
N TRP A 366 21.79 19.74 -9.37
CA TRP A 366 20.50 19.22 -8.94
C TRP A 366 20.64 17.90 -8.17
N VAL A 367 21.42 16.97 -8.69
CA VAL A 367 21.69 15.68 -8.01
C VAL A 367 22.38 15.90 -6.67
N LEU A 368 23.36 16.81 -6.57
CA LEU A 368 24.02 17.12 -5.30
C LEU A 368 23.06 17.71 -4.28
N VAL A 369 22.23 18.69 -4.68
CA VAL A 369 21.23 19.30 -3.79
C VAL A 369 20.22 18.25 -3.32
N MET A 370 19.71 17.41 -4.22
CA MET A 370 18.79 16.35 -3.86
C MET A 370 19.43 15.27 -2.99
N ALA A 371 20.71 14.93 -3.22
CA ALA A 371 21.44 14.01 -2.36
C ALA A 371 21.56 14.54 -0.93
N VAL A 372 21.90 15.83 -0.76
CA VAL A 372 21.93 16.48 0.57
C VAL A 372 20.54 16.39 1.22
N ILE A 373 19.47 16.73 0.50
CA ILE A 373 18.11 16.65 1.04
C ILE A 373 17.77 15.21 1.47
N VAL A 374 18.01 14.21 0.63
CA VAL A 374 17.70 12.80 0.91
C VAL A 374 18.54 12.23 2.05
N ILE A 375 19.79 12.69 2.22
CA ILE A 375 20.67 12.23 3.30
C ILE A 375 20.24 12.83 4.64
N PHE A 376 19.87 14.12 4.69
CA PHE A 376 19.64 14.80 5.96
C PHE A 376 18.16 14.89 6.37
N LEU A 377 17.23 15.04 5.43
CA LEU A 377 15.81 15.27 5.74
C LEU A 377 15.14 14.06 6.41
N PRO A 378 15.25 12.81 5.90
CA PRO A 378 14.59 11.66 6.54
C PRO A 378 15.10 11.38 7.97
N PRO A 379 16.41 11.37 8.25
CA PRO A 379 16.90 11.24 9.63
C PRO A 379 16.44 12.38 10.53
N PHE A 380 16.41 13.61 10.03
CA PHE A 380 15.92 14.76 10.79
C PHE A 380 14.43 14.60 11.15
N GLU A 381 13.59 14.19 10.19
CA GLU A 381 12.16 13.94 10.43
C GLU A 381 11.97 12.82 11.46
N GLU A 382 12.72 11.73 11.36
CA GLU A 382 12.62 10.59 12.27
C GLU A 382 13.04 10.98 13.70
N VAL A 383 14.17 11.68 13.84
CA VAL A 383 14.64 12.19 15.14
C VAL A 383 13.64 13.17 15.74
N SER A 384 13.05 14.05 14.93
CA SER A 384 12.00 14.98 15.36
C SER A 384 10.75 14.26 15.88
N ARG A 385 10.28 13.22 15.16
CA ARG A 385 9.14 12.38 15.57
C ARG A 385 9.43 11.64 16.88
N ILE A 386 10.60 11.03 17.00
CA ILE A 386 11.02 10.33 18.23
C ILE A 386 11.06 11.30 19.41
N MET A 387 11.65 12.49 19.24
CA MET A 387 11.69 13.50 20.30
C MET A 387 10.30 13.97 20.71
N ARG A 388 9.39 14.17 19.75
CA ARG A 388 8.00 14.54 20.01
C ARG A 388 7.27 13.44 20.79
N GLN A 389 7.41 12.18 20.38
CA GLN A 389 6.82 11.04 21.08
C GLN A 389 7.40 10.85 22.48
N TYR A 390 8.71 11.02 22.64
CA TYR A 390 9.38 10.96 23.93
C TYR A 390 8.84 12.03 24.90
N LYS A 391 8.69 13.28 24.44
CA LYS A 391 8.06 14.35 25.24
C LYS A 391 6.62 14.02 25.63
N LEU A 392 5.85 13.42 24.71
CA LEU A 392 4.47 13.04 24.94
C LEU A 392 4.36 11.92 26.00
N ASN A 393 5.16 10.86 25.85
CA ASN A 393 5.23 9.74 26.82
C ASN A 393 5.65 10.22 28.21
N LYS A 394 6.63 11.14 28.29
CA LYS A 394 7.04 11.74 29.57
C LYS A 394 5.90 12.54 30.22
N SER A 395 5.09 13.26 29.42
CA SER A 395 3.94 14.00 29.94
C SER A 395 2.81 13.09 30.45
N ILE A 396 2.60 11.93 29.81
CA ILE A 396 1.61 10.93 30.23
C ILE A 396 2.05 10.28 31.55
N SER A 397 3.30 9.81 31.63
CA SER A 397 3.84 9.24 32.87
C SER A 397 3.77 10.22 34.04
N MET A 398 4.01 11.51 33.81
CA MET A 398 3.89 12.54 34.84
C MET A 398 2.44 12.74 35.31
N LYS A 399 1.45 12.64 34.40
CA LYS A 399 0.02 12.69 34.74
C LYS A 399 -0.44 11.44 35.49
N GLU A 400 0.00 10.25 35.08
CA GLU A 400 -0.32 8.99 35.78
C GLU A 400 0.23 9.02 37.21
N ASN A 401 1.50 9.42 37.39
CA ASN A 401 2.09 9.60 38.72
C ASN A 401 1.33 10.63 39.57
N PHE A 402 0.82 11.70 38.96
CA PHE A 402 0.04 12.72 39.66
C PHE A 402 -1.35 12.20 40.08
N ILE A 403 -2.01 11.39 39.25
CA ILE A 403 -3.28 10.74 39.58
C ILE A 403 -3.07 9.72 40.71
N GLU A 404 -2.02 8.89 40.61
CA GLU A 404 -1.68 7.90 41.63
C GLU A 404 -1.31 8.56 42.97
N MET A 405 -0.64 9.71 42.95
CA MET A 405 -0.42 10.52 44.15
C MET A 405 -1.72 11.10 44.72
N LYS A 406 -2.65 11.53 43.87
CA LYS A 406 -3.95 12.07 44.30
C LYS A 406 -4.85 10.99 44.92
N ASP A 407 -4.90 9.81 44.31
CA ASP A 407 -5.68 8.66 44.81
C ASP A 407 -5.10 8.12 46.12
N ASN A 408 -3.77 8.20 46.32
CA ASN A 408 -3.13 7.85 47.59
C ASN A 408 -3.29 8.92 48.70
N TYR A 409 -3.57 10.18 48.36
CA TYR A 409 -3.74 11.28 49.33
C TYR A 409 -5.20 11.53 49.72
N TYR A 410 -6.15 11.11 48.88
CA TYR A 410 -7.59 11.11 49.16
C TYR A 410 -8.17 9.70 48.90
N PRO A 411 -7.99 8.74 49.82
CA PRO A 411 -8.77 7.51 49.77
C PRO A 411 -10.25 7.91 49.85
N LEU A 412 -11.07 7.41 48.92
CA LEU A 412 -12.52 7.55 48.98
C LEU A 412 -13.05 6.77 50.20
N ASP A 413 -13.04 7.42 51.37
CA ASP A 413 -13.88 7.04 52.51
C ASP A 413 -15.29 7.58 52.26
N ASP A 414 -16.21 6.67 51.93
CA ASP A 414 -17.50 6.55 52.64
C ASP A 414 -18.35 5.41 52.03
N GLN A 415 -18.00 4.18 52.40
CA GLN A 415 -19.02 3.20 52.78
C GLN A 415 -19.50 3.59 54.19
N GLY A 416 -20.56 4.38 54.33
CA GLY A 416 -20.94 4.81 55.68
C GLY A 416 -22.06 5.83 55.88
N ALA A 417 -23.13 5.82 55.10
CA ALA A 417 -24.35 6.55 55.47
C ALA A 417 -25.58 5.63 55.47
N ALA A 418 -25.68 4.79 56.50
CA ALA A 418 -26.95 4.30 57.00
C ALA A 418 -27.48 5.30 58.03
N LYS A 419 -28.64 5.94 57.77
CA LYS A 419 -29.63 6.34 58.78
C LYS A 419 -30.90 6.92 58.12
N VAL A 420 -32.00 6.20 58.37
CA VAL A 420 -33.43 6.60 58.47
C VAL A 420 -34.11 7.19 57.23
#